data_AF-A0A7J2T8H6-F1
#
_entry.id   AF-A0A7J2T8H6-F1
#
_cell.length_a   1.000
_cell.length_b   1.000
_cell.length_c   1.000
_cell.angle_alpha   90.00
_cell.angle_beta   90.00
_cell.angle_gamma   90.00
#
_symmetry.space_group_name_H-M   'P 1'
#
loop_
_entity.id
_entity.type
_entity.pdbx_description
1 polymer ?
#
loop_
_entity_poly.entity_id
_entity_poly.type
_entity_poly.pdbx_seq_one_letter_code
_entity_poly.pdbx_strand_id
1 'polypeptide(L)'
;MPSTSVFIVRGLESNIRASVINGVDRILVELVLGIRVPDEAVDLAGRVHLWGIPLGGSEKYWEIIKNGDVLIILPMGGKKRAGERPCYITVAVGKYPITKPQTEIEQAASLSKQIWKAYKGKKGNIDVYPYLVFINSKLRIEELDEIVSALGLSEKELSEYRGSITRISPKKLSAEATQKLISRTLITPDPSTLFKLIEEVYLILSAKYGWNPVNCYHYSTKYNVCYGAPIPVGNKSIWGSEGLFEGLNIVLREKGYAELAWEYFKEILKVIEKPGIIQVTQIIAPNGNVEPRSITFTKPVYLLEM
;
A
#
# COMPACT_ATOMS: atom_id res chain seq x y z
N MET A 1 6.26 9.25 13.10
CA MET A 1 5.95 8.00 12.36
C MET A 1 6.98 6.95 12.74
N PRO A 2 6.61 5.70 13.06
CA PRO A 2 7.60 4.62 13.07
C PRO A 2 8.29 4.59 11.69
N SER A 3 9.61 4.45 11.66
CA SER A 3 10.37 4.53 10.41
C SER A 3 10.08 3.32 9.52
N THR A 4 9.28 3.52 8.47
CA THR A 4 9.10 2.52 7.41
C THR A 4 10.46 2.16 6.84
N SER A 5 10.76 0.87 6.86
CA SER A 5 12.01 0.32 6.36
C SER A 5 11.83 -0.30 4.99
N VAL A 6 12.85 -0.19 4.16
CA VAL A 6 12.88 -0.78 2.82
C VAL A 6 13.79 -2.01 2.84
N PHE A 7 13.26 -3.13 2.35
CA PHE A 7 13.96 -4.39 2.24
C PHE A 7 14.08 -4.80 0.77
N ILE A 8 15.26 -5.28 0.39
CA ILE A 8 15.47 -5.96 -0.88
C ILE A 8 15.36 -7.45 -0.63
N VAL A 9 14.58 -8.09 -1.48
CA VAL A 9 14.17 -9.47 -1.36
C VAL A 9 14.52 -10.16 -2.67
N ARG A 10 15.12 -11.35 -2.61
CA ARG A 10 15.61 -12.05 -3.80
C ARG A 10 15.23 -13.51 -3.77
N GLY A 11 14.74 -14.01 -4.90
CA GLY A 11 14.40 -15.42 -5.04
C GLY A 11 14.36 -15.84 -6.50
N LEU A 12 14.30 -17.16 -6.70
CA LEU A 12 14.13 -17.74 -8.03
C LEU A 12 12.80 -17.27 -8.64
N GLU A 13 12.79 -17.03 -9.93
CA GLU A 13 11.60 -16.58 -10.66
C GLU A 13 10.41 -17.55 -10.50
N SER A 14 10.69 -18.86 -10.41
CA SER A 14 9.67 -19.88 -10.11
C SER A 14 9.03 -19.67 -8.74
N ASN A 15 9.82 -19.30 -7.73
CA ASN A 15 9.36 -19.12 -6.37
C ASN A 15 8.54 -17.83 -6.23
N ILE A 16 9.00 -16.75 -6.85
CA ILE A 16 8.25 -15.49 -6.95
C ILE A 16 6.90 -15.75 -7.63
N ARG A 17 6.91 -16.43 -8.78
CA ARG A 17 5.66 -16.73 -9.49
C ARG A 17 4.70 -17.57 -8.65
N ALA A 18 5.19 -18.59 -7.95
CA ALA A 18 4.35 -19.50 -7.17
C ALA A 18 3.66 -18.83 -5.98
N SER A 19 4.37 -18.04 -5.17
CA SER A 19 3.84 -17.55 -3.88
C SER A 19 3.56 -16.04 -3.82
N VAL A 20 4.18 -15.26 -4.70
CA VAL A 20 4.04 -13.80 -4.73
C VAL A 20 3.05 -13.38 -5.81
N ILE A 21 3.17 -13.94 -7.02
CA ILE A 21 2.30 -13.57 -8.14
C ILE A 21 1.02 -14.38 -8.12
N ASN A 22 1.13 -15.72 -8.11
CA ASN A 22 -0.03 -16.59 -8.19
C ASN A 22 -0.77 -16.74 -6.86
N GLY A 23 -0.09 -16.46 -5.74
CA GLY A 23 -0.59 -16.72 -4.39
C GLY A 23 -0.77 -18.22 -4.08
N VAL A 24 -0.98 -18.51 -2.80
CA VAL A 24 -1.17 -19.88 -2.27
C VAL A 24 -2.55 -20.00 -1.67
N ASP A 25 -3.21 -21.14 -1.84
CA ASP A 25 -4.55 -21.35 -1.28
C ASP A 25 -4.60 -21.03 0.23
N ARG A 26 -5.52 -20.15 0.63
CA ARG A 26 -5.70 -19.72 2.03
C ARG A 26 -5.96 -20.90 2.97
N ILE A 27 -6.82 -21.84 2.57
CA ILE A 27 -7.20 -22.99 3.38
C ILE A 27 -5.95 -23.84 3.65
N LEU A 28 -5.11 -24.05 2.63
CA LEU A 28 -3.86 -24.77 2.80
C LEU A 28 -2.93 -24.07 3.81
N VAL A 29 -2.76 -22.75 3.69
CA VAL A 29 -1.89 -21.97 4.58
C VAL A 29 -2.40 -22.01 6.02
N GLU A 30 -3.69 -21.73 6.23
CA GLU A 30 -4.31 -21.73 7.57
C GLU A 30 -4.29 -23.12 8.20
N LEU A 31 -4.52 -24.18 7.42
CA LEU A 31 -4.50 -25.57 7.90
C LEU A 31 -3.10 -26.04 8.31
N VAL A 32 -2.08 -25.74 7.50
CA VAL A 32 -0.70 -26.17 7.78
C VAL A 32 -0.08 -25.36 8.92
N LEU A 33 -0.36 -24.07 8.99
CA LEU A 33 0.21 -23.18 10.00
C LEU A 33 -0.65 -23.04 11.27
N GLY A 34 -1.90 -23.52 11.26
CA GLY A 34 -2.80 -23.43 12.41
C GLY A 34 -3.12 -21.98 12.84
N ILE A 35 -3.12 -21.03 11.89
CA ILE A 35 -3.38 -19.61 12.15
C ILE A 35 -4.47 -19.07 11.24
N ARG A 36 -4.99 -17.90 11.58
CA ARG A 36 -5.78 -17.07 10.66
C ARG A 36 -4.84 -16.16 9.87
N VAL A 37 -4.94 -16.18 8.55
CA VAL A 37 -4.15 -15.30 7.67
C VAL A 37 -4.69 -13.87 7.72
N PRO A 38 -3.83 -12.83 7.70
CA PRO A 38 -4.26 -11.43 7.58
C PRO A 38 -5.06 -11.21 6.30
N ASP A 39 -6.21 -10.56 6.39
CA ASP A 39 -7.12 -10.41 5.25
C ASP A 39 -6.49 -9.55 4.11
N GLU A 40 -5.57 -8.64 4.44
CA GLU A 40 -4.81 -7.84 3.46
C GLU A 40 -3.79 -8.65 2.66
N ALA A 41 -3.43 -9.86 3.12
CA ALA A 41 -2.57 -10.78 2.39
C ALA A 41 -3.36 -11.67 1.43
N VAL A 42 -4.69 -11.61 1.46
CA VAL A 42 -5.60 -12.44 0.67
C VAL A 42 -6.09 -11.66 -0.56
N ASP A 43 -6.05 -12.28 -1.74
CA ASP A 43 -6.63 -11.72 -2.96
C ASP A 43 -8.13 -12.07 -3.12
N LEU A 44 -8.75 -11.55 -4.17
CA LEU A 44 -10.15 -11.80 -4.49
C LEU A 44 -10.44 -13.27 -4.82
N ALA A 45 -9.41 -14.06 -5.17
CA ALA A 45 -9.52 -15.49 -5.44
C ALA A 45 -9.30 -16.34 -4.18
N GLY A 46 -9.16 -15.72 -3.00
CA GLY A 46 -8.93 -16.43 -1.74
C GLY A 46 -7.50 -16.97 -1.62
N ARG A 47 -6.54 -16.39 -2.32
CA ARG A 47 -5.13 -16.80 -2.28
C ARG A 47 -4.30 -15.84 -1.46
N VAL A 48 -3.34 -16.40 -0.75
CA VAL A 48 -2.44 -15.73 0.18
C VAL A 48 -1.11 -15.45 -0.50
N HIS A 49 -0.66 -14.21 -0.40
CA HIS A 49 0.62 -13.79 -0.93
C HIS A 49 1.66 -13.80 0.19
N LEU A 50 2.75 -14.52 -0.04
CA LEU A 50 3.73 -14.77 1.03
C LEU A 50 5.15 -14.93 0.51
N TRP A 51 6.10 -14.50 1.35
CA TRP A 51 7.53 -14.59 1.11
C TRP A 51 8.21 -15.51 2.12
N GLY A 52 9.00 -16.46 1.63
CA GLY A 52 9.78 -17.38 2.45
C GLY A 52 11.21 -16.87 2.71
N ILE A 53 11.66 -16.96 3.95
CA ILE A 53 13.03 -16.59 4.39
C ILE A 53 13.73 -17.86 4.90
N PRO A 54 14.89 -18.23 4.30
CA PRO A 54 15.60 -19.46 4.67
C PRO A 54 16.43 -19.27 5.94
N LEU A 55 16.86 -20.40 6.53
CA LEU A 55 17.89 -20.41 7.56
C LEU A 55 19.23 -19.90 7.00
N GLY A 56 20.05 -19.29 7.85
CA GLY A 56 21.39 -18.85 7.46
C GLY A 56 21.57 -17.34 7.38
N GLY A 57 21.23 -16.63 8.47
CA GLY A 57 21.63 -15.24 8.69
C GLY A 57 20.70 -14.16 8.11
N SER A 58 19.69 -14.56 7.33
CA SER A 58 18.60 -13.65 6.90
C SER A 58 17.46 -13.58 7.92
N GLU A 59 17.40 -14.49 8.89
CA GLU A 59 16.38 -14.54 9.95
C GLU A 59 16.32 -13.27 10.80
N LYS A 60 17.46 -12.63 11.06
CA LYS A 60 17.51 -11.32 11.73
C LYS A 60 16.68 -10.25 11.02
N TYR A 61 16.52 -10.36 9.70
CA TYR A 61 15.68 -9.43 8.94
C TYR A 61 14.20 -9.76 9.11
N TRP A 62 13.83 -11.04 9.13
CA TRP A 62 12.48 -11.48 9.49
C TRP A 62 12.07 -10.96 10.89
N GLU A 63 12.97 -11.03 11.88
CA GLU A 63 12.72 -10.54 13.24
C GLU A 63 12.39 -9.05 13.28
N ILE A 64 13.07 -8.23 12.48
CA ILE A 64 12.90 -6.77 12.50
C ILE A 64 11.82 -6.24 11.56
N ILE A 65 11.37 -7.03 10.57
CA ILE A 65 10.29 -6.62 9.65
C ILE A 65 9.00 -6.40 10.44
N LYS A 66 8.31 -5.31 10.09
CA LYS A 66 7.05 -4.87 10.67
C LYS A 66 6.00 -4.65 9.59
N ASN A 67 4.75 -4.62 10.02
CA ASN A 67 3.64 -4.25 9.16
C ASN A 67 3.87 -2.83 8.60
N GLY A 68 3.68 -2.67 7.30
CA GLY A 68 3.91 -1.42 6.56
C GLY A 68 5.32 -1.24 6.00
N ASP A 69 6.27 -2.16 6.28
CA ASP A 69 7.59 -2.13 5.63
C ASP A 69 7.49 -2.49 4.14
N VAL A 70 8.35 -1.89 3.32
CA VAL A 70 8.34 -2.06 1.86
C VAL A 70 9.31 -3.17 1.45
N LEU A 71 8.84 -4.08 0.62
CA LEU A 71 9.63 -5.17 0.03
C LEU A 71 9.79 -4.93 -1.48
N ILE A 72 11.04 -4.83 -1.91
CA ILE A 72 11.47 -4.78 -3.30
C ILE A 72 11.98 -6.17 -3.69
N ILE A 73 11.21 -6.89 -4.50
CA ILE A 73 11.47 -8.27 -4.88
C ILE A 73 12.16 -8.31 -6.25
N LEU A 74 13.40 -8.80 -6.26
CA LEU A 74 14.23 -8.92 -7.45
C LEU A 74 14.37 -10.40 -7.85
N PRO A 75 13.94 -10.77 -9.07
CA PRO A 75 14.11 -12.13 -9.57
C PRO A 75 15.59 -12.48 -9.76
N MET A 76 15.96 -13.69 -9.33
CA MET A 76 17.28 -14.28 -9.53
C MET A 76 17.27 -15.28 -10.68
N GLY A 77 18.28 -15.20 -11.54
CA GLY A 77 18.48 -16.13 -12.66
C GLY A 77 17.78 -15.69 -13.94
N GLY A 78 18.34 -16.09 -15.08
CA GLY A 78 17.90 -15.71 -16.43
C GLY A 78 18.80 -14.65 -17.07
N LYS A 79 19.29 -14.90 -18.28
CA LYS A 79 19.94 -13.86 -19.11
C LYS A 79 18.84 -12.94 -19.64
N LYS A 80 18.43 -11.94 -18.87
CA LYS A 80 17.49 -10.92 -19.35
C LYS A 80 18.27 -9.82 -20.09
N ARG A 81 17.71 -9.34 -21.21
CA ARG A 81 18.27 -8.22 -21.96
C ARG A 81 18.22 -6.95 -21.09
N ALA A 82 19.07 -5.97 -21.39
CA ALA A 82 18.96 -4.66 -20.76
C ALA A 82 17.56 -4.08 -21.07
N GLY A 83 16.83 -3.62 -20.05
CA GLY A 83 15.45 -3.11 -20.19
C GLY A 83 14.31 -4.13 -20.00
N GLU A 84 14.59 -5.38 -19.62
CA GLU A 84 13.56 -6.37 -19.27
C GLU A 84 13.82 -6.92 -17.86
N ARG A 85 14.00 -6.05 -16.86
CA ARG A 85 14.33 -6.47 -15.50
C ARG A 85 13.17 -6.10 -14.58
N PRO A 86 12.08 -6.89 -14.56
CA PRO A 86 10.95 -6.60 -13.71
C PRO A 86 11.36 -6.68 -12.25
N CYS A 87 11.02 -5.62 -11.53
CA CYS A 87 11.08 -5.49 -10.11
C CYS A 87 9.65 -5.52 -9.57
N TYR A 88 9.41 -6.31 -8.53
CA TYR A 88 8.10 -6.35 -7.90
C TYR A 88 8.14 -5.62 -6.56
N ILE A 89 7.10 -4.87 -6.26
CA ILE A 89 7.05 -4.04 -5.06
C ILE A 89 5.75 -4.34 -4.32
N THR A 90 5.86 -4.56 -3.02
CA THR A 90 4.73 -4.86 -2.13
C THR A 90 5.07 -4.40 -0.71
N VAL A 91 4.10 -4.51 0.20
CA VAL A 91 4.28 -4.18 1.63
C VAL A 91 4.10 -5.42 2.49
N ALA A 92 4.86 -5.50 3.57
CA ALA A 92 4.64 -6.51 4.60
C ALA A 92 3.37 -6.17 5.40
N VAL A 93 2.48 -7.14 5.55
CA VAL A 93 1.22 -7.01 6.30
C VAL A 93 1.16 -7.92 7.53
N GLY A 94 2.11 -8.83 7.64
CA GLY A 94 2.26 -9.70 8.80
C GLY A 94 3.47 -10.61 8.66
N LYS A 95 3.70 -11.41 9.69
CA LYS A 95 4.65 -12.52 9.64
C LYS A 95 4.16 -13.66 10.52
N TYR A 96 4.46 -14.89 10.11
CA TYR A 96 4.09 -16.07 10.88
C TYR A 96 4.89 -16.10 12.19
N PRO A 97 4.28 -16.05 13.38
CA PRO A 97 4.98 -15.81 14.64
C PRO A 97 5.69 -17.08 15.13
N ILE A 98 6.93 -17.27 14.68
CA ILE A 98 7.76 -18.38 15.13
C ILE A 98 8.51 -17.94 16.38
N THR A 99 8.09 -18.42 17.54
CA THR A 99 8.73 -18.06 18.82
C THR A 99 9.95 -18.93 19.15
N LYS A 100 10.44 -19.71 18.18
CA LYS A 100 11.44 -20.79 18.24
C LYS A 100 10.96 -22.21 18.63
N PRO A 101 9.68 -22.55 18.84
CA PRO A 101 9.26 -23.95 18.89
C PRO A 101 9.67 -24.66 17.59
N GLN A 102 10.47 -25.72 17.72
CA GLN A 102 10.95 -26.51 16.60
C GLN A 102 9.80 -27.05 15.74
N THR A 103 8.66 -27.33 16.35
CA THR A 103 7.43 -27.78 15.69
C THR A 103 6.84 -26.74 14.73
N GLU A 104 6.80 -25.45 15.11
CA GLU A 104 6.29 -24.37 14.25
C GLU A 104 7.23 -24.13 13.06
N ILE A 105 8.54 -24.22 13.30
CA ILE A 105 9.58 -24.15 12.26
C ILE A 105 9.39 -25.28 11.24
N GLU A 106 9.11 -26.49 11.72
CA GLU A 106 8.89 -27.66 10.87
C GLU A 106 7.58 -27.58 10.07
N GLN A 107 6.52 -27.02 10.65
CA GLN A 107 5.25 -26.75 9.94
C GLN A 107 5.46 -25.76 8.80
N ALA A 108 6.08 -24.62 9.08
CA ALA A 108 6.38 -23.62 8.05
C ALA A 108 7.33 -24.18 6.98
N ALA A 109 8.32 -24.99 7.38
CA ALA A 109 9.19 -25.70 6.44
C ALA A 109 8.42 -26.73 5.59
N SER A 110 7.39 -27.38 6.14
CA SER A 110 6.51 -28.31 5.41
C SER A 110 5.71 -27.57 4.34
N LEU A 111 5.04 -26.48 4.72
CA LEU A 111 4.34 -25.60 3.78
C LEU A 111 5.30 -25.11 2.69
N SER A 112 6.52 -24.73 3.10
CA SER A 112 7.55 -24.26 2.19
C SER A 112 7.93 -25.29 1.13
N LYS A 113 8.02 -26.58 1.46
CA LYS A 113 8.37 -27.65 0.50
C LYS A 113 7.26 -27.87 -0.52
N GLN A 114 6.01 -27.58 -0.16
CA GLN A 114 4.87 -27.72 -1.06
C GLN A 114 4.78 -26.57 -2.06
N ILE A 115 5.08 -25.34 -1.61
CA ILE A 115 4.97 -24.14 -2.44
C ILE A 115 6.24 -23.90 -3.28
N TRP A 116 7.41 -24.02 -2.66
CA TRP A 116 8.67 -23.61 -3.27
C TRP A 116 9.60 -24.77 -3.52
N LYS A 117 10.32 -24.64 -4.63
CA LYS A 117 11.49 -25.47 -4.87
C LYS A 117 12.59 -25.02 -3.92
N ALA A 118 13.07 -25.94 -3.10
CA ALA A 118 14.06 -25.64 -2.07
C ALA A 118 15.38 -25.11 -2.68
N TYR A 119 16.00 -24.16 -1.99
CA TYR A 119 17.17 -23.45 -2.50
C TYR A 119 18.44 -24.20 -2.17
N LYS A 120 19.34 -24.38 -3.15
CA LYS A 120 20.60 -25.11 -2.95
C LYS A 120 21.68 -24.15 -2.45
N GLY A 121 22.10 -24.32 -1.20
CA GLY A 121 23.19 -23.57 -0.59
C GLY A 121 24.57 -23.92 -1.18
N LYS A 122 25.60 -23.16 -0.81
CA LYS A 122 26.98 -23.30 -1.33
C LYS A 122 27.61 -24.69 -1.14
N LYS A 123 27.19 -25.46 -0.13
CA LYS A 123 27.68 -26.83 0.14
C LYS A 123 26.78 -27.92 -0.44
N GLY A 124 25.77 -27.58 -1.23
CA GLY A 124 24.79 -28.54 -1.76
C GLY A 124 23.67 -28.90 -0.79
N ASN A 125 23.69 -28.38 0.44
CA ASN A 125 22.57 -28.48 1.38
C ASN A 125 21.35 -27.76 0.83
N ILE A 126 20.18 -28.36 1.06
CA ILE A 126 18.90 -27.84 0.64
C ILE A 126 18.34 -27.02 1.79
N ASP A 127 18.26 -25.70 1.61
CA ASP A 127 17.62 -24.81 2.57
C ASP A 127 16.11 -24.75 2.30
N VAL A 128 15.33 -24.86 3.38
CA VAL A 128 13.87 -24.64 3.41
C VAL A 128 13.59 -23.23 3.90
N TYR A 129 12.36 -22.74 3.71
CA TYR A 129 11.92 -21.43 4.17
C TYR A 129 11.06 -21.56 5.43
N PRO A 130 11.66 -21.69 6.63
CA PRO A 130 10.87 -21.82 7.84
C PRO A 130 10.27 -20.48 8.28
N TYR A 131 10.84 -19.34 7.92
CA TYR A 131 10.30 -18.04 8.32
C TYR A 131 9.45 -17.45 7.20
N LEU A 132 8.24 -17.02 7.52
CA LEU A 132 7.27 -16.54 6.54
C LEU A 132 6.88 -15.10 6.81
N VAL A 133 6.89 -14.28 5.76
CA VAL A 133 6.35 -12.91 5.76
C VAL A 133 5.10 -12.90 4.88
N PHE A 134 3.99 -12.43 5.46
CA PHE A 134 2.77 -12.15 4.70
C PHE A 134 2.94 -10.80 4.01
N ILE A 135 2.69 -10.78 2.71
CA ILE A 135 2.78 -9.58 1.89
C ILE A 135 1.40 -9.22 1.36
N ASN A 136 1.19 -7.95 1.08
CA ASN A 136 -0.08 -7.47 0.55
C ASN A 136 -0.38 -8.15 -0.79
N SER A 137 -1.65 -8.51 -1.01
CA SER A 137 -2.09 -9.16 -2.25
C SER A 137 -1.93 -8.28 -3.48
N LYS A 138 -1.83 -6.96 -3.30
CA LYS A 138 -1.59 -6.02 -4.39
C LYS A 138 -0.08 -5.88 -4.63
N LEU A 139 0.34 -6.31 -5.82
CA LEU A 139 1.72 -6.32 -6.28
C LEU A 139 1.89 -5.29 -7.40
N ARG A 140 2.93 -4.46 -7.31
CA ARG A 140 3.29 -3.54 -8.38
C ARG A 140 4.50 -4.09 -9.15
N ILE A 141 4.46 -3.99 -10.47
CA ILE A 141 5.57 -4.36 -11.35
C ILE A 141 6.15 -3.08 -11.93
N GLU A 142 7.45 -2.86 -11.75
CA GLU A 142 8.20 -1.74 -12.33
C GLU A 142 9.48 -2.25 -12.98
N GLU A 143 10.05 -1.46 -13.90
CA GLU A 143 11.38 -1.72 -14.40
C GLU A 143 12.43 -1.38 -13.33
N LEU A 144 13.48 -2.20 -13.23
CA LEU A 144 14.54 -2.00 -12.24
C LEU A 144 15.17 -0.61 -12.33
N ASP A 145 15.36 -0.07 -13.54
CA ASP A 145 15.96 1.23 -13.76
C ASP A 145 15.13 2.38 -13.16
N GLU A 146 13.80 2.25 -13.18
CA GLU A 146 12.91 3.23 -12.56
C GLU A 146 13.03 3.21 -11.03
N ILE A 147 13.25 2.03 -10.45
CA ILE A 147 13.44 1.85 -9.00
C ILE A 147 14.81 2.33 -8.56
N VAL A 148 15.86 2.00 -9.31
CA VAL A 148 17.22 2.51 -9.12
C VAL A 148 17.20 4.05 -9.09
N SER A 149 16.54 4.65 -10.09
CA SER A 149 16.36 6.10 -10.19
C SER A 149 15.55 6.67 -9.01
N ALA A 150 14.44 6.03 -8.63
CA ALA A 150 13.60 6.49 -7.53
C ALA A 150 14.28 6.40 -6.16
N LEU A 151 15.13 5.38 -5.95
CA LEU A 151 15.89 5.19 -4.73
C LEU A 151 17.16 6.04 -4.64
N GLY A 152 17.60 6.64 -5.76
CA GLY A 152 18.90 7.32 -5.84
C GLY A 152 20.09 6.39 -5.61
N LEU A 153 19.91 5.09 -5.89
CA LEU A 153 20.95 4.08 -5.79
C LEU A 153 21.48 3.74 -7.18
N SER A 154 22.65 3.10 -7.25
CA SER A 154 23.11 2.45 -8.47
C SER A 154 22.61 1.00 -8.55
N GLU A 155 22.48 0.46 -9.76
CA GLU A 155 22.15 -0.96 -9.95
C GLU A 155 23.19 -1.86 -9.25
N LYS A 156 24.45 -1.45 -9.25
CA LYS A 156 25.52 -2.16 -8.54
C LYS A 156 25.22 -2.26 -7.05
N GLU A 157 24.75 -1.19 -6.42
CA GLU A 157 24.36 -1.20 -5.01
C GLU A 157 23.15 -2.11 -4.74
N LEU A 158 22.18 -2.17 -5.66
CA LEU A 158 21.07 -3.14 -5.57
C LEU A 158 21.56 -4.59 -5.76
N SER A 159 22.59 -4.79 -6.57
CA SER A 159 23.17 -6.11 -6.83
C SER A 159 24.05 -6.65 -5.69
N GLU A 160 24.58 -5.77 -4.83
CA GLU A 160 25.40 -6.11 -3.65
C GLU A 160 24.62 -6.89 -2.59
N TYR A 161 23.30 -6.74 -2.56
CA TYR A 161 22.43 -7.48 -1.66
C TYR A 161 22.31 -8.94 -2.10
N ARG A 162 23.12 -9.83 -1.53
CA ARG A 162 23.19 -11.26 -1.90
C ARG A 162 22.26 -12.18 -1.09
N GLY A 163 21.62 -11.68 -0.04
CA GLY A 163 20.72 -12.45 0.82
C GLY A 163 19.33 -12.67 0.20
N SER A 164 18.58 -13.64 0.72
CA SER A 164 17.17 -13.82 0.39
C SER A 164 16.34 -12.60 0.79
N ILE A 165 16.73 -11.96 1.90
CA ILE A 165 16.20 -10.66 2.31
C ILE A 165 17.32 -9.83 2.94
N THR A 166 17.37 -8.53 2.64
CA THR A 166 18.33 -7.60 3.24
C THR A 166 17.69 -6.22 3.42
N ARG A 167 17.92 -5.59 4.55
CA ARG A 167 17.48 -4.21 4.80
C ARG A 167 18.40 -3.21 4.08
N ILE A 168 17.83 -2.26 3.36
CA ILE A 168 18.58 -1.11 2.85
C ILE A 168 18.90 -0.20 4.05
N SER A 169 20.17 0.20 4.18
CA SER A 169 20.58 1.10 5.26
C SER A 169 19.80 2.42 5.17
N PRO A 170 19.15 2.89 6.25
CA PRO A 170 18.45 4.18 6.26
C PRO A 170 19.35 5.35 5.87
N LYS A 171 20.67 5.25 6.09
CA LYS A 171 21.65 6.28 5.69
C LYS A 171 21.84 6.37 4.17
N LYS A 172 21.53 5.31 3.44
CA LYS A 172 21.65 5.25 1.97
C LYS A 172 20.41 5.76 1.25
N LEU A 173 19.29 5.90 1.96
CA LEU A 173 18.04 6.39 1.39
C LEU A 173 17.80 7.81 1.84
N SER A 174 17.57 8.71 0.88
CA SER A 174 17.03 10.02 1.22
C SER A 174 15.58 9.86 1.72
N ALA A 175 15.13 10.80 2.54
CA ALA A 175 13.74 10.84 2.99
C ALA A 175 12.77 10.95 1.79
N GLU A 176 13.16 11.71 0.77
CA GLU A 176 12.41 11.89 -0.48
C GLU A 176 12.33 10.60 -1.30
N ALA A 177 13.45 9.86 -1.46
CA ALA A 177 13.48 8.57 -2.14
C ALA A 177 12.60 7.53 -1.43
N THR A 178 12.65 7.52 -0.09
CA THR A 178 11.81 6.64 0.73
C THR A 178 10.32 6.96 0.55
N GLN A 179 9.95 8.24 0.57
CA GLN A 179 8.57 8.66 0.33
C GLN A 179 8.11 8.34 -1.09
N LYS A 180 8.95 8.58 -2.10
CA LYS A 180 8.65 8.27 -3.51
C LYS A 180 8.44 6.77 -3.72
N LEU A 181 9.20 5.93 -3.01
CA LEU A 181 9.00 4.49 -3.03
C LEU A 181 7.69 4.10 -2.32
N ILE A 182 7.43 4.64 -1.12
CA ILE A 182 6.21 4.34 -0.36
C ILE A 182 4.95 4.75 -1.13
N SER A 183 4.94 5.93 -1.75
CA SER A 183 3.81 6.39 -2.57
C SER A 183 3.62 5.57 -3.85
N ARG A 184 4.69 4.93 -4.36
CA ARG A 184 4.59 3.96 -5.45
C ARG A 184 4.08 2.59 -4.98
N THR A 185 4.39 2.19 -3.74
CA THR A 185 4.11 0.85 -3.22
C THR A 185 2.73 0.72 -2.59
N LEU A 186 2.28 1.77 -1.90
CA LEU A 186 0.93 1.83 -1.37
C LEU A 186 -0.04 2.02 -2.54
N ILE A 187 -1.10 1.23 -2.54
CA ILE A 187 -2.06 1.21 -3.65
C ILE A 187 -2.67 2.61 -3.72
N THR A 188 -2.43 3.33 -4.80
CA THR A 188 -3.25 4.50 -5.10
C THR A 188 -4.55 3.94 -5.66
N PRO A 189 -5.73 4.29 -5.10
CA PRO A 189 -6.98 3.94 -5.76
C PRO A 189 -6.94 4.49 -7.19
N ASP A 190 -7.50 3.75 -8.14
CA ASP A 190 -7.69 4.30 -9.47
C ASP A 190 -8.56 5.58 -9.37
N PRO A 191 -8.46 6.51 -10.34
CA PRO A 191 -9.15 7.79 -10.25
C PRO A 191 -10.66 7.66 -9.99
N SER A 192 -11.33 6.65 -10.56
CA SER A 192 -12.77 6.47 -10.36
C SER A 192 -13.10 6.09 -8.91
N THR A 193 -12.33 5.17 -8.33
CA THR A 193 -12.45 4.79 -6.91
C THR A 193 -12.10 5.97 -6.00
N LEU A 194 -11.03 6.71 -6.30
CA LEU A 194 -10.63 7.86 -5.50
C LEU A 194 -11.72 8.93 -5.44
N PHE A 195 -12.34 9.25 -6.59
CA PHE A 195 -13.38 10.26 -6.65
C PHE A 195 -14.67 9.82 -5.94
N LYS A 196 -15.01 8.53 -6.00
CA LYS A 196 -16.10 7.95 -5.19
C LYS A 196 -15.82 8.12 -3.69
N LEU A 197 -14.62 7.78 -3.23
CA LEU A 197 -14.24 7.93 -1.81
C LEU A 197 -14.26 9.40 -1.35
N ILE A 198 -13.85 10.34 -2.19
CA ILE A 198 -13.96 11.77 -1.89
C ILE A 198 -15.41 12.16 -1.64
N GLU A 199 -16.32 11.71 -2.49
CA GLU A 199 -17.73 12.01 -2.39
C GLU A 199 -18.39 11.32 -1.17
N GLU A 200 -18.03 10.06 -0.88
CA GLU A 200 -18.46 9.36 0.33
C GLU A 200 -18.06 10.12 1.60
N VAL A 201 -16.78 10.50 1.71
CA VAL A 201 -16.26 11.24 2.87
C VAL A 201 -16.90 12.63 2.95
N TYR A 202 -17.14 13.28 1.81
CA TYR A 202 -17.86 14.54 1.76
C TYR A 202 -19.27 14.44 2.36
N LEU A 203 -20.01 13.38 2.03
CA LEU A 203 -21.35 13.15 2.57
C LEU A 203 -21.32 12.80 4.05
N ILE A 204 -20.36 11.98 4.49
CA ILE A 204 -20.17 11.65 5.92
C ILE A 204 -19.91 12.93 6.73
N LEU A 205 -19.03 13.80 6.24
CA LEU A 205 -18.75 15.07 6.90
C LEU A 205 -19.97 16.01 6.85
N SER A 206 -20.66 16.11 5.72
CA SER A 206 -21.90 16.90 5.61
C SER A 206 -22.94 16.47 6.63
N ALA A 207 -23.19 15.16 6.77
CA ALA A 207 -24.11 14.60 7.76
C ALA A 207 -23.69 14.94 9.20
N LYS A 208 -22.38 14.87 9.51
CA LYS A 208 -21.84 15.28 10.81
C LYS A 208 -22.09 16.75 11.15
N TYR A 209 -22.14 17.62 10.14
CA TYR A 209 -22.51 19.04 10.28
C TYR A 209 -24.04 19.29 10.25
N GLY A 210 -24.86 18.24 10.34
CA GLY A 210 -26.32 18.35 10.39
C GLY A 210 -27.02 18.40 9.03
N TRP A 211 -26.29 18.18 7.93
CA TRP A 211 -26.84 18.15 6.58
C TRP A 211 -27.12 16.72 6.14
N ASN A 212 -28.38 16.31 6.31
CA ASN A 212 -28.86 15.02 5.84
C ASN A 212 -29.52 15.18 4.45
N PRO A 213 -29.20 14.31 3.47
CA PRO A 213 -29.88 14.29 2.16
C PRO A 213 -31.41 14.14 2.25
N VAL A 214 -31.92 13.72 3.41
CA VAL A 214 -33.33 13.43 3.70
C VAL A 214 -34.15 14.68 4.06
N ASN A 215 -33.53 15.85 4.28
CA ASN A 215 -34.24 17.07 4.70
C ASN A 215 -34.63 18.02 3.56
N CYS A 216 -34.54 17.61 2.29
CA CYS A 216 -34.70 18.52 1.15
C CYS A 216 -35.62 18.00 0.02
N TYR A 217 -36.78 17.43 0.38
CA TYR A 217 -37.81 17.05 -0.61
C TYR A 217 -39.24 17.49 -0.27
N HIS A 218 -39.47 18.54 0.54
CA HIS A 218 -40.85 18.86 0.93
C HIS A 218 -41.41 20.27 0.72
N TYR A 219 -40.63 21.33 0.46
CA TYR A 219 -41.23 22.66 0.30
C TYR A 219 -40.46 23.58 -0.67
N SER A 220 -40.78 23.50 -1.98
CA SER A 220 -40.65 24.56 -3.02
C SER A 220 -40.31 23.95 -4.38
N THR A 221 -41.13 24.25 -5.40
CA THR A 221 -41.04 23.78 -6.78
C THR A 221 -40.10 24.59 -7.67
N LYS A 222 -39.25 25.48 -7.10
CA LYS A 222 -38.41 26.38 -7.90
C LYS A 222 -36.89 26.20 -7.73
N TYR A 223 -36.38 25.83 -6.55
CA TYR A 223 -34.96 25.55 -6.32
C TYR A 223 -34.81 24.70 -5.05
N ASN A 224 -34.64 23.37 -5.15
CA ASN A 224 -34.43 22.51 -3.98
C ASN A 224 -33.71 21.21 -4.35
N VAL A 225 -32.37 21.21 -4.26
CA VAL A 225 -31.58 19.98 -4.05
C VAL A 225 -30.28 20.37 -3.32
N CYS A 226 -30.18 20.14 -2.02
CA CYS A 226 -28.91 20.31 -1.30
C CYS A 226 -28.29 18.94 -1.11
N TYR A 227 -27.34 18.59 -1.98
CA TYR A 227 -26.63 17.33 -1.93
C TYR A 227 -25.69 17.23 -0.71
N GLY A 228 -25.13 18.36 -0.27
CA GLY A 228 -24.43 18.49 1.01
C GLY A 228 -24.14 19.95 1.37
N ALA A 229 -23.40 20.15 2.45
CA ALA A 229 -23.01 21.47 2.93
C ALA A 229 -21.63 21.86 2.38
N PRO A 230 -21.25 23.14 2.47
CA PRO A 230 -19.83 23.51 2.45
C PRO A 230 -19.11 22.85 3.62
N ILE A 231 -18.17 21.94 3.33
CA ILE A 231 -17.37 21.27 4.36
C ILE A 231 -15.94 21.83 4.38
N PRO A 232 -15.28 21.90 5.54
CA PRO A 232 -13.88 22.25 5.60
C PRO A 232 -13.04 21.22 4.84
N VAL A 233 -12.09 21.72 4.04
CA VAL A 233 -11.13 20.85 3.34
C VAL A 233 -10.18 20.17 4.34
N GLY A 234 -9.92 20.80 5.49
CA GLY A 234 -9.02 20.28 6.51
C GLY A 234 -7.56 20.60 6.21
N ASN A 235 -6.65 19.86 6.84
CA ASN A 235 -5.24 20.16 7.09
C ASN A 235 -5.00 20.92 8.40
N LYS A 236 -4.92 20.14 9.48
CA LYS A 236 -4.73 20.61 10.86
C LYS A 236 -3.49 21.49 11.05
N SER A 237 -2.41 21.32 10.27
CA SER A 237 -1.21 22.15 10.39
C SER A 237 -1.37 23.55 9.79
N ILE A 238 -2.28 23.71 8.81
CA ILE A 238 -2.56 24.99 8.16
C ILE A 238 -3.76 25.68 8.82
N TRP A 239 -4.84 24.93 9.05
CA TRP A 239 -6.14 25.47 9.47
C TRP A 239 -6.50 25.21 10.93
N GLY A 240 -5.67 24.47 11.67
CA GLY A 240 -5.95 24.09 13.07
C GLY A 240 -7.15 23.13 13.23
N SER A 241 -7.71 22.63 12.14
CA SER A 241 -8.91 21.79 12.13
C SER A 241 -8.82 20.69 11.08
N GLU A 242 -9.51 19.59 11.34
CA GLU A 242 -9.61 18.43 10.45
C GLU A 242 -10.82 18.58 9.52
N GLY A 243 -10.74 17.99 8.33
CA GLY A 243 -11.78 18.08 7.32
C GLY A 243 -11.73 16.94 6.31
N LEU A 244 -12.08 17.24 5.06
CA LEU A 244 -12.11 16.26 3.98
C LEU A 244 -10.78 15.53 3.79
N PHE A 245 -9.65 16.23 3.91
CA PHE A 245 -8.31 15.67 3.77
C PHE A 245 -8.03 14.57 4.80
N GLU A 246 -8.26 14.86 6.08
CA GLU A 246 -8.07 13.88 7.15
C GLU A 246 -9.07 12.73 7.05
N GLY A 247 -10.35 13.03 6.78
CA GLY A 247 -11.38 12.01 6.61
C GLY A 247 -11.06 11.05 5.47
N LEU A 248 -10.57 11.56 4.35
CA LEU A 248 -10.19 10.76 3.20
C LEU A 248 -8.97 9.89 3.50
N ASN A 249 -7.96 10.43 4.17
CA ASN A 249 -6.78 9.65 4.57
C ASN A 249 -7.10 8.53 5.58
N ILE A 250 -8.07 8.73 6.46
CA ILE A 250 -8.59 7.67 7.33
C ILE A 250 -9.20 6.55 6.48
N VAL A 251 -10.13 6.88 5.58
CA VAL A 251 -10.80 5.88 4.73
C VAL A 251 -9.83 5.18 3.79
N LEU A 252 -8.86 5.90 3.22
CA LEU A 252 -7.81 5.31 2.39
C LEU A 252 -6.98 4.31 3.19
N ARG A 253 -6.57 4.67 4.40
CA ARG A 253 -5.81 3.78 5.29
C ARG A 253 -6.62 2.53 5.67
N GLU A 254 -7.89 2.69 6.03
CA GLU A 254 -8.79 1.57 6.35
C GLU A 254 -8.99 0.60 5.17
N LYS A 255 -8.95 1.12 3.93
CA LYS A 255 -9.06 0.32 2.69
C LYS A 255 -7.69 -0.15 2.15
N GLY A 256 -6.60 0.08 2.89
CA GLY A 256 -5.25 -0.35 2.53
C GLY A 256 -4.61 0.46 1.39
N TYR A 257 -5.09 1.67 1.14
CA TYR A 257 -4.53 2.61 0.16
C TYR A 257 -3.50 3.56 0.78
N ALA A 258 -2.73 4.24 -0.08
CA ALA A 258 -1.81 5.29 0.32
C ALA A 258 -2.55 6.50 0.91
N GLU A 259 -2.00 7.08 1.99
CA GLU A 259 -2.43 8.42 2.40
C GLU A 259 -1.98 9.46 1.37
N LEU A 260 -2.84 10.42 1.10
CA LEU A 260 -2.55 11.55 0.23
C LEU A 260 -1.67 12.56 0.96
N ALA A 261 -0.64 13.04 0.28
CA ALA A 261 0.04 14.26 0.66
C ALA A 261 -0.83 15.48 0.34
N TRP A 262 -0.68 16.56 1.12
CA TRP A 262 -1.47 17.79 0.96
C TRP A 262 -1.37 18.37 -0.46
N GLU A 263 -0.15 18.47 -1.00
CA GLU A 263 0.07 19.03 -2.35
C GLU A 263 -0.64 18.20 -3.43
N TYR A 264 -0.60 16.88 -3.32
CA TYR A 264 -1.29 16.01 -4.26
C TYR A 264 -2.81 16.10 -4.14
N PHE A 265 -3.31 16.22 -2.90
CA PHE A 265 -4.73 16.45 -2.66
C PHE A 265 -5.21 17.79 -3.27
N LYS A 266 -4.39 18.85 -3.22
CA LYS A 266 -4.71 20.12 -3.92
C LYS A 266 -4.86 19.95 -5.42
N GLU A 267 -3.98 19.18 -6.05
CA GLU A 267 -4.09 18.88 -7.49
C GLU A 267 -5.36 18.08 -7.80
N ILE A 268 -5.71 17.11 -6.95
CA ILE A 268 -6.98 16.37 -7.07
C ILE A 268 -8.18 17.33 -6.98
N LEU A 269 -8.18 18.26 -6.01
CA LEU A 269 -9.25 19.23 -5.86
C LEU A 269 -9.43 20.10 -7.11
N LYS A 270 -8.34 20.52 -7.76
CA LYS A 270 -8.39 21.26 -9.04
C LYS A 270 -8.98 20.42 -10.16
N VAL A 271 -8.68 19.12 -10.20
CA VAL A 271 -9.15 18.20 -11.26
C VAL A 271 -10.64 17.90 -11.11
N ILE A 272 -11.14 17.75 -9.88
CA ILE A 272 -12.56 17.43 -9.62
C ILE A 272 -13.45 18.67 -9.63
N GLU A 273 -12.88 19.87 -9.47
CA GLU A 273 -13.64 21.11 -9.50
C GLU A 273 -14.36 21.26 -10.84
N LYS A 274 -15.68 21.43 -10.75
CA LYS A 274 -16.57 21.52 -11.91
C LYS A 274 -17.52 22.69 -11.66
N PRO A 275 -17.42 23.80 -12.43
CA PRO A 275 -18.25 24.98 -12.23
C PRO A 275 -19.73 24.64 -12.11
N GLY A 276 -20.35 25.13 -11.03
CA GLY A 276 -21.77 24.89 -10.72
C GLY A 276 -22.11 23.48 -10.22
N ILE A 277 -21.12 22.59 -10.05
CA ILE A 277 -21.31 21.20 -9.59
C ILE A 277 -20.49 20.93 -8.33
N ILE A 278 -19.16 21.05 -8.41
CA ILE A 278 -18.22 20.96 -7.29
C ILE A 278 -17.48 22.29 -7.22
N GLN A 279 -17.54 22.97 -6.08
CA GLN A 279 -16.87 24.25 -5.86
C GLN A 279 -15.86 24.15 -4.73
N VAL A 280 -14.62 24.59 -4.98
CA VAL A 280 -13.56 24.65 -3.97
C VAL A 280 -13.24 26.11 -3.68
N THR A 281 -13.54 26.56 -2.47
CA THR A 281 -13.20 27.92 -2.05
C THR A 281 -11.72 27.96 -1.65
N GLN A 282 -10.96 28.88 -2.25
CA GLN A 282 -9.58 29.14 -1.88
C GLN A 282 -9.45 30.50 -1.19
N ILE A 283 -8.67 30.56 -0.11
CA ILE A 283 -8.37 31.82 0.60
C ILE A 283 -6.89 31.86 0.99
N ILE A 284 -6.39 33.05 1.33
CA ILE A 284 -5.07 33.19 1.95
C ILE A 284 -5.13 32.57 3.36
N ALA A 285 -4.36 31.51 3.56
CA ALA A 285 -4.30 30.78 4.82
C ALA A 285 -3.30 31.42 5.81
N PRO A 286 -3.27 31.00 7.09
CA PRO A 286 -2.34 31.54 8.08
C PRO A 286 -0.85 31.37 7.73
N ASN A 287 -0.53 30.45 6.83
CA ASN A 287 0.82 30.25 6.30
C ASN A 287 1.21 31.27 5.21
N GLY A 288 0.32 32.20 4.83
CA GLY A 288 0.54 33.23 3.81
C GLY A 288 0.28 32.78 2.37
N ASN A 289 -0.03 31.51 2.14
CA ASN A 289 -0.31 30.95 0.81
C ASN A 289 -1.82 30.91 0.51
N VAL A 290 -2.18 30.87 -0.77
CA VAL A 290 -3.54 30.59 -1.19
C VAL A 290 -3.79 29.08 -1.08
N GLU A 291 -4.71 28.68 -0.20
CA GLU A 291 -4.99 27.28 0.10
C GLU A 291 -6.51 27.00 0.03
N PRO A 292 -6.92 25.77 -0.31
CA PRO A 292 -8.33 25.37 -0.30
C PRO A 292 -8.87 25.33 1.14
N ARG A 293 -9.99 26.01 1.37
CA ARG A 293 -10.62 26.19 2.68
C ARG A 293 -11.87 25.35 2.86
N SER A 294 -12.71 25.31 1.84
CA SER A 294 -13.97 24.58 1.86
C SER A 294 -14.30 24.01 0.49
N ILE A 295 -15.08 22.94 0.48
CA ILE A 295 -15.57 22.29 -0.73
C ILE A 295 -17.06 22.01 -0.60
N THR A 296 -17.79 22.18 -1.70
CA THR A 296 -19.23 21.96 -1.77
C THR A 296 -19.57 21.14 -3.01
N PHE A 297 -20.38 20.08 -2.85
CA PHE A 297 -20.97 19.35 -3.95
C PHE A 297 -22.46 19.70 -4.00
N THR A 298 -22.95 20.11 -5.16
CA THR A 298 -24.35 20.55 -5.34
C THR A 298 -25.27 19.44 -5.82
N LYS A 299 -24.71 18.36 -6.39
CA LYS A 299 -25.41 17.14 -6.82
C LYS A 299 -24.44 15.95 -6.81
N PRO A 300 -24.94 14.70 -6.84
CA PRO A 300 -24.07 13.54 -6.93
C PRO A 300 -23.30 13.51 -8.26
N VAL A 301 -22.04 13.10 -8.20
CA VAL A 301 -21.11 13.12 -9.36
C VAL A 301 -20.50 11.76 -9.65
N TYR A 302 -20.09 11.02 -8.62
CA TYR A 302 -19.33 9.77 -8.75
C TYR A 302 -20.08 8.56 -8.16
N LEU A 303 -21.02 8.79 -7.23
CA LEU A 303 -21.85 7.74 -6.62
C LEU A 303 -23.08 7.33 -7.46
N LEU A 304 -23.42 8.08 -8.53
CA LEU A 304 -24.59 7.80 -9.39
C LEU A 304 -24.29 7.05 -10.69
N GLU A 305 -23.04 6.67 -10.98
CA GLU A 305 -22.73 5.75 -12.07
C GLU A 305 -23.11 4.31 -11.68
N MET A 306 -24.41 3.99 -11.78
CA MET A 306 -24.99 2.64 -11.75
C MET A 306 -25.87 2.43 -12.97
#